data_AF-A0A949X5Q2-F1
#
_entry.id   AF-A0A949X5Q2-F1
#
_cell.length_a   1.000
_cell.length_b   1.000
_cell.length_c   1.000
_cell.angle_alpha   90.00
_cell.angle_beta   90.00
_cell.angle_gamma   90.00
#
_symmetry.space_group_name_H-M   'P 1'
#
loop_
_entity.id
_entity.type
_entity.pdbx_description
1 polymer ?
#
loop_
_entity_poly.entity_id
_entity_poly.type
_entity_poly.pdbx_seq_one_letter_code
_entity_poly.pdbx_strand_id
1 'polypeptide(L)' 'MRKEDMPGKPNKSVKCEICHEKVMDGRDIIKDGKVLCIACAKGAYYKKI' A
#
# COMPACT_ATOMS: atom_id res chain seq x y z
N MET A 1 -5.55 33.28 -9.26
CA MET A 1 -6.40 32.17 -8.80
C MET A 1 -5.47 31.01 -8.41
N ARG A 2 -5.43 30.66 -7.12
CA ARG A 2 -4.49 29.71 -6.50
C ARG A 2 -4.78 28.27 -6.95
N LYS A 3 -3.75 27.50 -7.32
CA LYS A 3 -3.83 26.11 -7.79
C LYS A 3 -3.86 25.10 -6.63
N GLU A 4 -4.49 25.44 -5.51
CA GLU A 4 -4.31 24.71 -4.24
C GLU A 4 -5.47 23.73 -3.92
N ASP A 5 -6.54 23.72 -4.73
CA ASP A 5 -7.67 22.78 -4.64
C ASP A 5 -7.49 21.50 -5.47
N MET A 6 -6.25 21.11 -5.81
CA MET A 6 -6.05 19.80 -6.41
C MET A 6 -5.91 18.79 -5.27
N PRO A 7 -6.88 17.89 -5.03
CA PRO A 7 -6.64 16.77 -4.13
C PRO A 7 -5.40 16.07 -4.67
N GLY A 8 -4.30 16.17 -3.92
CA GLY A 8 -3.00 15.69 -4.38
C GLY A 8 -3.19 14.27 -4.89
N LYS A 9 -2.93 14.05 -6.19
CA LYS A 9 -3.08 12.72 -6.80
C LYS A 9 -2.41 11.74 -5.85
N PRO A 10 -3.07 10.65 -5.43
CA PRO A 10 -2.44 9.67 -4.55
C PRO A 10 -1.14 9.23 -5.24
N ASN A 11 -0.02 9.75 -4.73
CA ASN A 11 1.21 9.88 -5.51
C ASN A 11 1.90 8.53 -5.72
N LYS A 12 1.42 7.49 -5.03
CA LYS A 12 1.96 6.14 -5.08
C LYS A 12 0.81 5.15 -4.92
N SER A 13 0.62 4.33 -5.95
CA SER A 13 -0.15 3.09 -5.85
C SER A 13 0.82 1.93 -6.05
N VAL A 14 0.99 1.09 -5.03
CA VAL A 14 1.81 -0.11 -5.14
C VAL A 14 0.92 -1.35 -5.12
N LYS A 15 1.45 -2.48 -5.55
CA LYS A 15 0.71 -3.74 -5.57
C LYS A 15 1.23 -4.64 -4.45
N CYS A 16 0.34 -5.14 -3.60
CA CYS A 16 0.71 -6.09 -2.58
C CYS A 16 1.18 -7.42 -3.21
N GLU A 17 2.31 -7.97 -2.80
CA GLU A 17 2.84 -9.23 -3.31
C GLU A 17 2.13 -10.47 -2.73
N ILE A 18 1.27 -10.31 -1.71
CA ILE A 18 0.49 -11.41 -1.13
C ILE A 18 -0.92 -11.49 -1.72
N CYS A 19 -1.70 -10.41 -1.64
CA CYS A 19 -3.09 -10.38 -2.10
C CYS A 19 -3.26 -9.76 -3.50
N HIS A 20 -2.19 -9.24 -4.10
CA HIS A 20 -2.24 -8.53 -5.39
C HIS A 20 -3.14 -7.30 -5.42
N GLU A 21 -3.55 -6.82 -4.25
CA GLU A 21 -4.42 -5.66 -4.09
C GLU A 21 -3.64 -4.36 -4.29
N LYS A 22 -4.33 -3.35 -4.83
CA LYS A 22 -3.74 -2.06 -5.16
C LYS A 22 -3.77 -1.16 -3.93
N VAL A 23 -2.61 -0.95 -3.33
CA VAL A 23 -2.43 -0.10 -2.17
C VAL A 23 -2.19 1.31 -2.66
N MET A 24 -3.22 2.14 -2.56
CA MET A 24 -3.12 3.56 -2.84
C MET A 24 -2.76 4.30 -1.55
N ASP A 25 -2.20 5.50 -1.67
CA ASP A 25 -1.92 6.41 -0.54
C ASP A 25 -0.65 6.07 0.27
N GLY A 26 0.26 5.24 -0.26
CA GLY A 26 1.51 4.88 0.44
C GLY A 26 1.29 4.06 1.71
N ARG A 27 0.12 3.41 1.84
CA ARG A 27 -0.27 2.54 2.96
C ARG A 27 0.31 1.12 2.84
N ASP A 28 1.40 0.99 2.11
CA ASP A 28 2.16 -0.24 1.94
C ASP A 28 3.28 -0.35 2.96
N ILE A 29 3.67 -1.58 3.25
CA ILE A 29 4.71 -1.92 4.20
C ILE A 29 5.66 -2.88 3.51
N ILE A 30 6.94 -2.55 3.55
CA ILE A 30 7.99 -3.42 3.04
C ILE A 30 8.40 -4.38 4.17
N LYS A 31 8.20 -5.68 3.97
CA LYS A 31 8.57 -6.73 4.92
C LYS A 31 9.34 -7.81 4.16
N ASP A 32 10.54 -8.16 4.63
CA ASP A 32 11.43 -9.11 3.95
C ASP A 32 11.72 -8.75 2.48
N GLY A 33 11.80 -7.45 2.17
CA GLY A 33 12.00 -6.95 0.81
C GLY A 33 10.76 -7.03 -0.10
N LYS A 34 9.63 -7.54 0.41
CA LYS A 34 8.35 -7.62 -0.33
C LYS A 34 7.42 -6.48 0.04
N VAL A 35 6.75 -5.93 -0.96
CA VAL A 35 5.76 -4.86 -0.76
C VAL A 35 4.42 -5.47 -0.39
N LEU A 36 3.91 -5.17 0.80
CA LEU A 36 2.66 -5.71 1.33
C LEU A 36 1.69 -4.57 1.63
N CYS A 37 0.38 -4.80 1.51
CA CYS A 37 -0.60 -3.83 2.01
C CYS A 37 -0.61 -3.80 3.54
N ILE A 38 -1.04 -2.69 4.16
CA ILE A 38 -1.22 -2.61 5.62
C ILE A 38 -2.03 -3.80 6.17
N ALA A 39 -3.03 -4.31 5.45
CA ALA A 39 -3.80 -5.48 5.88
C ALA A 39 -2.96 -6.76 5.89
N CYS A 40 -2.15 -7.02 4.86
CA CYS A 40 -1.23 -8.15 4.85
C CYS A 40 -0.07 -7.95 5.83
N ALA A 41 0.44 -6.73 6.00
CA ALA A 41 1.58 -6.50 6.87
C ALA A 41 1.23 -6.44 8.37
N LYS A 42 0.08 -5.84 8.73
CA LYS A 42 -0.44 -5.84 10.12
C LYS A 42 -1.26 -7.10 10.45
N GLY A 43 -1.90 -7.71 9.46
CA GLY A 43 -2.81 -8.85 9.62
C GLY A 43 -2.25 -10.21 9.22
N ALA A 44 -1.11 -10.30 8.52
CA ALA A 44 -0.46 -11.60 8.28
C ALA A 44 0.39 -12.02 9.50
N TYR A 45 -0.31 -12.30 10.60
CA TYR A 45 0.06 -13.40 11.48
C TYR A 45 -0.20 -14.76 10.81
N TYR A 46 -0.94 -14.80 9.70
CA TYR A 46 -1.13 -16.01 8.92
C TYR A 46 0.04 -16.27 7.99
N LYS A 47 1.04 -16.92 8.59
CA LYS A 47 1.93 -17.86 7.94
C LYS A 47 1.05 -18.81 7.11
N LYS A 48 0.95 -18.59 5.79
CA LYS A 48 0.48 -19.65 4.90
C LYS A 48 1.64 -20.64 4.81
N ILE A 49 1.52 -21.62 5.70
CA ILE A 49 2.08 -22.99 5.71
C ILE A 49 2.89 -23.33 4.46
#